data_AF-A0A6L6ZVF6-F1
#
_entry.id   AF-A0A6L6ZVF6-F1
#
_cell.length_a   1.000
_cell.length_b   1.000
_cell.length_c   1.000
_cell.angle_alpha   90.00
_cell.angle_beta   90.00
_cell.angle_gamma   90.00
#
_symmetry.space_group_name_H-M   'P 1'
#
loop_
_entity.id
_entity.type
_entity.pdbx_description
1 polymer ?
#
loop_
_entity_poly.entity_id
_entity_poly.type
_entity_poly.pdbx_seq_one_letter_code
_entity_poly.pdbx_strand_id
1 'polypeptide(L)'
;GYAGTTIGYISTLPASQAKRWTNEQPRIDIYIDQIMTVTGVANSSGFALAALLNANIELGNDPIIGIEAYPGTAEIHAKMGYKVIPGDENAPLKRMTLQPSSLPELFELKNGEWNYIGK
;
A
#
# COMPACT_ATOMS: atom_id res chain seq x y z
N GLY A 1 -4.49 20.38 -23.13
CA GLY A 1 -3.86 19.18 -22.55
C GLY A 1 -3.72 19.38 -21.07
N TYR A 2 -4.14 18.42 -20.26
CA TYR A 2 -3.86 18.46 -18.82
C TYR A 2 -2.37 18.21 -18.62
N ALA A 3 -1.62 19.24 -18.20
CA ALA A 3 -0.26 19.07 -17.75
C ALA A 3 -0.31 18.58 -16.29
N GLY A 4 -0.54 17.28 -16.10
CA GLY A 4 -0.42 16.66 -14.78
C GLY A 4 1.05 16.53 -14.40
N THR A 5 1.42 16.95 -13.19
CA THR A 5 2.73 16.64 -12.61
C THR A 5 2.70 15.23 -12.03
N THR A 6 3.63 14.37 -12.44
CA THR A 6 3.79 13.04 -11.83
C THR A 6 4.42 13.20 -10.45
N ILE A 7 3.70 12.79 -9.40
CA ILE A 7 4.16 12.88 -8.00
C ILE A 7 4.70 11.54 -7.46
N GLY A 8 4.68 10.49 -8.27
CA GLY A 8 5.17 9.16 -7.90
C GLY A 8 4.64 8.08 -8.84
N TYR A 9 5.02 6.83 -8.55
CA TYR A 9 4.49 5.64 -9.20
C TYR A 9 4.39 4.47 -8.22
N ILE A 10 3.51 3.53 -8.54
CA ILE A 10 3.39 2.23 -7.89
C ILE A 10 3.58 1.16 -8.97
N SER A 11 4.44 0.20 -8.70
CA SER A 11 4.56 -1.04 -9.47
C SER A 11 3.92 -2.18 -8.69
N THR A 12 3.02 -2.90 -9.35
CA THR A 12 2.39 -4.11 -8.80
C THR A 12 2.84 -5.34 -9.57
N LEU A 13 2.90 -6.47 -8.87
CA LEU A 13 3.09 -7.78 -9.49
C LEU A 13 1.92 -8.69 -9.09
N PRO A 14 1.59 -9.71 -9.89
CA PRO A 14 0.65 -10.73 -9.45
C PRO A 14 1.11 -11.32 -8.11
N ALA A 15 0.18 -11.51 -7.16
CA ALA A 15 0.51 -12.04 -5.83
C ALA A 15 1.26 -13.38 -5.89
N SER A 16 0.99 -14.21 -6.91
CA SER A 16 1.70 -15.47 -7.16
C SER A 16 3.19 -15.31 -7.48
N GLN A 17 3.64 -14.11 -7.81
CA GLN A 17 5.05 -13.77 -8.07
C GLN A 17 5.75 -13.19 -6.83
N ALA A 18 5.03 -12.92 -5.74
CA ALA A 18 5.60 -12.47 -4.47
C ALA A 18 6.30 -13.64 -3.75
N LYS A 19 7.54 -13.94 -4.16
CA LYS A 19 8.28 -15.17 -3.78
C LYS A 19 8.48 -15.40 -2.28
N ARG A 20 8.40 -14.38 -1.44
CA ARG A 20 8.52 -14.53 0.04
C ARG A 20 7.16 -14.49 0.72
N TRP A 21 6.10 -14.23 -0.02
CA TRP A 21 4.71 -14.38 0.41
C TRP A 21 4.28 -15.84 0.26
N THR A 22 5.06 -16.75 0.84
CA THR A 22 4.88 -18.20 0.71
C THR A 22 4.15 -18.84 1.88
N ASN A 23 3.89 -18.07 2.95
CA ASN A 23 3.15 -18.55 4.10
C ASN A 23 1.68 -18.16 3.95
N GLU A 24 0.80 -19.14 4.09
CA GLU A 24 -0.62 -18.91 4.25
C GLU A 24 -0.83 -17.97 5.45
N GLN A 25 -1.25 -16.74 5.13
CA GLN A 25 -1.59 -15.61 6.00
C GLN A 25 -0.50 -14.53 6.22
N PRO A 26 -0.90 -13.25 6.12
CA PRO A 26 -2.19 -12.78 5.58
C PRO A 26 -2.26 -13.02 4.06
N ARG A 27 -3.46 -13.34 3.56
CA ARG A 27 -3.76 -13.25 2.13
C ARG A 27 -3.57 -11.79 1.70
N ILE A 28 -3.06 -11.58 0.50
CA ILE A 28 -3.00 -10.26 -0.13
C ILE A 28 -3.82 -10.28 -1.42
N ASP A 29 -4.51 -9.18 -1.68
CA ASP A 29 -5.27 -8.96 -2.90
C ASP A 29 -4.44 -8.19 -3.91
N ILE A 30 -3.58 -7.27 -3.43
CA ILE A 30 -2.64 -6.51 -4.24
C ILE A 30 -1.24 -6.63 -3.64
N TYR A 31 -0.26 -7.00 -4.46
CA TYR A 31 1.15 -6.93 -4.08
C TYR A 31 1.80 -5.71 -4.74
N ILE A 32 2.35 -4.81 -3.93
CA ILE A 32 3.17 -3.71 -4.39
C ILE A 32 4.64 -4.15 -4.33
N ASP A 33 5.28 -4.17 -5.49
CA ASP A 33 6.71 -4.43 -5.60
C ASP A 33 7.51 -3.16 -5.28
N GLN A 34 7.04 -2.01 -5.77
CA GLN A 34 7.70 -0.73 -5.56
C GLN A 34 6.69 0.40 -5.40
N ILE A 35 6.95 1.29 -4.44
CA ILE A 35 6.29 2.58 -4.32
C ILE A 35 7.37 3.66 -4.23
N MET A 36 7.31 4.63 -5.14
CA MET A 36 8.23 5.75 -5.16
C MET A 36 7.45 7.04 -5.34
N THR A 37 7.77 8.06 -4.54
CA THR A 37 7.18 9.38 -4.66
C THR A 37 8.25 10.45 -4.74
N VAL A 38 7.90 11.59 -5.33
CA VAL A 38 8.81 12.72 -5.44
C VAL A 38 9.00 13.38 -4.07
N THR A 39 10.22 13.75 -3.75
CA THR A 39 10.55 14.46 -2.51
C THR A 39 9.83 15.81 -2.44
N GLY A 40 9.33 16.19 -1.27
CA GLY A 40 8.68 17.49 -1.05
C GLY A 40 7.17 17.52 -1.30
N VAL A 41 6.56 16.41 -1.74
CA VAL A 41 5.10 16.26 -1.81
C VAL A 41 4.63 15.41 -0.64
N ALA A 42 4.11 16.07 0.40
CA ALA A 42 3.49 15.40 1.54
C ALA A 42 2.36 14.49 1.06
N ASN A 43 2.22 13.32 1.69
CA ASN A 43 1.11 12.38 1.47
C ASN A 43 0.96 11.79 0.07
N SER A 44 1.93 12.01 -0.82
CA SER A 44 1.95 11.49 -2.20
C SER A 44 1.71 9.97 -2.27
N SER A 45 2.27 9.21 -1.34
CA SER A 45 2.10 7.76 -1.29
C SER A 45 0.67 7.35 -0.94
N GLY A 46 0.01 8.09 -0.04
CA GLY A 46 -1.38 7.86 0.32
C GLY A 46 -2.33 8.09 -0.85
N PHE A 47 -2.13 9.18 -1.59
CA PHE A 47 -2.90 9.45 -2.82
C PHE A 47 -2.68 8.38 -3.89
N ALA A 48 -1.43 7.93 -4.07
CA ALA A 48 -1.13 6.86 -5.02
C ALA A 48 -1.82 5.54 -4.62
N LEU A 49 -1.88 5.22 -3.32
CA LEU A 49 -2.61 4.06 -2.81
C LEU A 49 -4.12 4.19 -3.03
N ALA A 50 -4.72 5.35 -2.77
CA ALA A 50 -6.14 5.59 -3.04
C ALA A 50 -6.47 5.43 -4.55
N ALA A 51 -5.62 5.97 -5.43
CA ALA A 51 -5.76 5.80 -6.86
C ALA A 51 -5.65 4.32 -7.29
N LEU A 52 -4.71 3.57 -6.70
CA LEU A 52 -4.58 2.13 -6.93
C LEU A 52 -5.85 1.37 -6.53
N LEU A 53 -6.42 1.67 -5.37
CA LEU A 53 -7.66 1.05 -4.90
C LEU A 53 -8.83 1.33 -5.86
N ASN A 54 -8.98 2.58 -6.29
CA ASN A 54 -10.04 2.98 -7.22
C ASN A 54 -9.88 2.34 -8.61
N ALA A 55 -8.64 2.01 -9.01
CA ALA A 55 -8.37 1.31 -10.25
C ALA A 55 -8.68 -0.20 -10.18
N ASN A 56 -8.91 -0.77 -9.00
CA ASN A 56 -9.18 -2.19 -8.77
C ASN A 56 -10.51 -2.41 -8.02
N ILE A 57 -11.58 -1.75 -8.49
CA ILE A 57 -12.90 -1.76 -7.84
C ILE A 57 -13.51 -3.17 -7.71
N GLU A 58 -13.14 -4.08 -8.60
CA GLU A 58 -13.55 -5.48 -8.60
C GLU A 58 -13.07 -6.27 -7.36
N LEU A 59 -12.04 -5.79 -6.67
CA LEU A 59 -11.56 -6.36 -5.41
C LEU A 59 -12.47 -6.01 -4.22
N GLY A 60 -13.48 -5.15 -4.45
CA GLY A 60 -14.41 -4.70 -3.43
C GLY A 60 -13.83 -3.64 -2.50
N ASN A 61 -14.51 -3.46 -1.37
CA ASN A 61 -14.28 -2.33 -0.45
C ASN A 61 -13.34 -2.67 0.71
N ASP A 62 -12.58 -3.75 0.62
CA ASP A 62 -11.72 -4.17 1.72
C ASP A 62 -10.47 -4.99 1.28
N PRO A 63 -9.69 -4.51 0.30
CA PRO A 63 -8.51 -5.26 -0.14
C PRO A 63 -7.38 -5.18 0.87
N ILE A 64 -6.63 -6.28 0.98
CA ILE A 64 -5.38 -6.35 1.74
C ILE A 64 -4.22 -6.11 0.78
N ILE A 65 -3.48 -5.03 1.01
CA ILE A 65 -2.31 -4.65 0.22
C ILE A 65 -1.05 -5.17 0.91
N GLY A 66 -0.21 -5.91 0.20
CA GLY A 66 1.08 -6.40 0.67
C GLY A 66 2.27 -5.65 0.08
N ILE A 67 3.33 -5.49 0.88
CA ILE A 67 4.63 -4.99 0.45
C ILE A 67 5.78 -5.67 1.21
N GLU A 68 6.94 -5.78 0.57
CA GLU A 68 8.19 -6.14 1.23
C GLU A 68 8.99 -4.86 1.55
N ALA A 69 9.16 -4.57 2.84
CA ALA A 69 9.93 -3.43 3.30
C ALA A 69 11.42 -3.80 3.42
N TYR A 70 12.24 -3.17 2.57
CA TYR A 70 13.71 -3.19 2.66
C TYR A 70 14.21 -2.59 4.00
N PRO A 71 15.41 -2.98 4.47
CA PRO A 71 16.02 -2.39 5.67
C PRO A 71 15.94 -0.86 5.68
N GLY A 72 15.45 -0.28 6.78
CA GLY A 72 15.28 1.16 6.94
C GLY A 72 14.00 1.75 6.34
N THR A 73 13.21 0.99 5.57
CA THR A 73 11.96 1.50 4.97
C THR A 73 10.70 1.13 5.76
N ALA A 74 10.76 0.12 6.64
CA ALA A 74 9.58 -0.37 7.37
C ALA A 74 8.89 0.72 8.22
N GLU A 75 9.66 1.62 8.85
CA GLU A 75 9.10 2.75 9.61
C GLU A 75 8.37 3.76 8.72
N ILE A 76 8.82 3.94 7.48
CA ILE A 76 8.16 4.81 6.51
C ILE A 76 6.82 4.21 6.11
N HIS A 77 6.79 2.90 5.83
CA HIS A 77 5.55 2.18 5.53
C HIS A 77 4.59 2.19 6.71
N ALA A 78 5.09 2.05 7.94
CA ALA A 78 4.26 2.10 9.14
C ALA A 78 3.53 3.44 9.31
N LYS A 79 4.15 4.57 8.93
CA LYS A 79 3.48 5.88 8.93
C LYS A 79 2.33 5.99 7.93
N MET A 80 2.31 5.12 6.92
CA MET A 80 1.21 5.00 5.95
C MET A 80 0.14 3.97 6.39
N GLY A 81 0.29 3.40 7.59
CA GLY A 81 -0.64 2.42 8.16
C GLY A 81 -0.27 0.96 7.89
N TYR A 82 0.85 0.67 7.20
CA TYR A 82 1.30 -0.70 7.03
C TYR A 82 1.73 -1.32 8.37
N LYS A 83 1.38 -2.58 8.60
CA LYS A 83 1.76 -3.35 9.78
C LYS A 83 2.63 -4.51 9.37
N VAL A 84 3.73 -4.71 10.10
CA VAL A 84 4.56 -5.93 9.94
C VAL A 84 3.69 -7.13 10.26
N ILE A 85 3.73 -8.16 9.41
CA ILE A 85 2.97 -9.38 9.67
C ILE A 85 3.60 -10.15 10.84
N PRO A 86 2.80 -10.87 11.65
CA PRO A 86 3.34 -11.65 12.76
C PRO A 86 4.42 -12.64 12.30
N GLY A 87 5.56 -12.66 13.01
CA GLY A 87 6.70 -13.54 12.73
C GLY A 87 7.79 -12.94 11.84
N ASP A 88 7.55 -11.77 11.23
CA ASP A 88 8.51 -11.05 10.40
C ASP A 88 9.22 -9.91 11.14
N GLU A 89 9.02 -9.74 12.45
CA GLU A 89 9.50 -8.59 13.22
C GLU A 89 11.03 -8.44 13.17
N ASN A 90 11.73 -9.57 13.12
CA ASN A 90 13.19 -9.66 13.04
C ASN A 90 13.69 -10.08 11.65
N ALA A 91 12.81 -10.20 10.66
CA ALA A 91 13.21 -10.55 9.31
C ALA A 91 14.05 -9.41 8.69
N PRO A 92 15.10 -9.74 7.90
CA PRO A 92 15.90 -8.73 7.22
C PRO A 92 15.08 -7.93 6.20
N LEU A 93 14.03 -8.54 5.66
CA LEU A 93 13.04 -7.94 4.78
C LEU A 93 11.69 -8.24 5.40
N LYS A 94 10.97 -7.19 5.80
CA LYS A 94 9.72 -7.32 6.55
C LYS A 94 8.56 -7.35 5.58
N ARG A 95 7.76 -8.41 5.59
CA ARG A 95 6.46 -8.38 4.92
C ARG A 95 5.51 -7.53 5.75
N MET A 96 4.84 -6.60 5.09
CA MET A 96 3.90 -5.67 5.73
C MET A 96 2.59 -5.61 4.97
N THR A 97 1.49 -5.46 5.69
CA THR A 97 0.15 -5.33 5.10
C THR A 97 -0.54 -4.04 5.48
N LEU A 98 -1.33 -3.52 4.56
CA LEU A 98 -2.21 -2.37 4.73
C LEU A 98 -3.64 -2.80 4.35
N GLN A 99 -4.58 -2.51 5.23
CA GLN A 99 -6.02 -2.69 4.97
C GLN A 99 -6.70 -1.34 5.18
N PRO A 100 -7.03 -0.59 4.10
CA PRO A 100 -7.51 0.79 4.18
C PRO A 100 -8.74 0.97 5.08
N SER A 101 -9.68 0.02 5.05
CA SER A 101 -10.90 0.02 5.87
C SER A 101 -10.63 0.03 7.38
N SER A 102 -9.46 -0.49 7.81
CA SER A 102 -9.05 -0.55 9.21
C SER A 102 -8.38 0.74 9.71
N LEU A 103 -8.23 1.73 8.83
CA LEU A 103 -7.53 3.00 9.08
C LEU A 103 -8.40 4.19 8.66
N PRO A 104 -9.57 4.38 9.29
CA PRO A 104 -10.49 5.48 8.97
C PRO A 104 -9.89 6.87 9.20
N GLU A 105 -8.79 6.98 9.93
CA GLU A 105 -8.02 8.21 10.11
C GLU A 105 -7.10 8.54 8.91
N LEU A 106 -6.84 7.57 8.03
CA LEU A 106 -6.02 7.73 6.83
C LEU A 106 -6.80 7.58 5.53
N PHE A 107 -7.83 6.74 5.50
CA PHE A 107 -8.60 6.44 4.29
C PHE A 107 -10.10 6.59 4.53
N GLU A 108 -10.79 7.20 3.57
CA GLU A 108 -12.24 7.33 3.53
C GLU A 108 -12.78 6.70 2.25
N LEU A 109 -13.77 5.81 2.37
CA LEU A 109 -14.54 5.29 1.22
C LEU A 109 -15.85 6.08 1.10
N LYS A 110 -15.97 6.89 0.06
CA LYS A 110 -17.13 7.77 -0.18
C LYS A 110 -17.68 7.53 -1.58
N ASN A 111 -18.97 7.19 -1.65
CA ASN A 111 -19.65 6.90 -2.92
C ASN A 111 -18.96 5.81 -3.78
N GLY A 112 -18.27 4.85 -3.15
CA GLY A 112 -17.52 3.80 -3.85
C GLY A 112 -16.10 4.20 -4.26
N GLU A 113 -15.65 5.41 -3.92
CA GLU A 113 -14.28 5.87 -4.20
C GLU A 113 -13.48 6.03 -2.90
N TRP A 114 -12.29 5.43 -2.89
CA TRP A 114 -11.29 5.59 -1.86
C TRP A 114 -10.59 6.94 -1.97
N ASN A 115 -10.47 7.61 -0.84
CA ASN A 115 -9.79 8.89 -0.66
C ASN A 115 -8.76 8.75 0.45
N TYR A 116 -7.54 9.24 0.23
CA TYR A 116 -6.57 9.39 1.31
C TYR A 116 -6.79 10.74 2.00
N ILE A 117 -6.97 10.70 3.32
CA ILE A 117 -7.27 11.86 4.17
C ILE A 117 -6.21 12.07 5.26
N GLY A 118 -5.19 11.23 5.31
CA GLY A 118 -4.07 11.39 6.23
C GLY A 118 -3.37 12.73 6.05
N LYS A 119 -2.90 13.31 7.16
CA LYS A 119 -2.24 14.62 7.22
C LYS A 119 -0.74 14.53 7.07
#